data_AF-A0A6V7VL38-F1
#
_entry.id   AF-A0A6V7VL38-F1
#
_cell.length_a   1.000
_cell.length_b   1.000
_cell.length_c   1.000
_cell.angle_alpha   90.00
_cell.angle_beta   90.00
_cell.angle_gamma   90.00
#
_symmetry.space_group_name_H-M   'P 1'
#
loop_
_entity.id
_entity.type
_entity.pdbx_description
1 polymer ?
#
loop_
_entity_poly.entity_id
_entity_poly.type
_entity_poly.pdbx_seq_one_letter_code
_entity_poly.pdbx_strand_id
1 'polypeptide(L)'
;MIFIVLCFIFACLIPDVNTGKITSCPTKITSALKVKQVIYLFENQNLWKHDGKRIYAGPLKLNDIFPNVPGVNTSCTSSKDVIYLFYMKKVYAYVCEHTTGKFNLLDKHPIELQPMIIPFPIKCFPLNNGSLMIGSGTASYTYYPEVNVPHMSGDFYEQFPGLPAEFISGFPIDNNYNNYLFLDKLNASKYSFNDFKSEATDLKNYLNCKVSS
;
A
#
# COMPACT_ATOMS: atom_id res chain seq x y z
N MET A 1 17.52 40.40 -9.59
CA MET A 1 17.94 39.01 -9.89
C MET A 1 17.08 38.10 -9.03
N ILE A 2 15.98 37.56 -9.57
CA ILE A 2 15.02 36.74 -8.83
C ILE A 2 15.46 35.29 -8.98
N PHE A 3 15.89 34.67 -7.89
CA PHE A 3 16.13 33.23 -7.83
C PHE A 3 14.78 32.52 -7.84
N ILE A 4 14.39 32.00 -9.01
CA ILE A 4 13.34 30.99 -9.10
C ILE A 4 13.97 29.69 -8.59
N VAL A 5 13.70 29.35 -7.34
CA VAL A 5 13.96 28.01 -6.80
C VAL A 5 12.94 27.09 -7.48
N LEU A 6 13.34 26.46 -8.58
CA LEU A 6 12.61 25.32 -9.12
C LEU A 6 12.67 24.20 -8.08
N CYS A 7 11.60 24.06 -7.30
CA CYS A 7 11.27 22.82 -6.60
C CYS A 7 10.97 21.76 -7.67
N PHE A 8 12.01 21.15 -8.22
CA PHE A 8 11.88 19.89 -8.91
C PHE A 8 11.47 18.84 -7.88
N ILE A 9 10.22 18.41 -7.96
CA ILE A 9 9.73 17.20 -7.30
C ILE A 9 10.46 16.04 -7.98
N PHE A 10 11.66 15.70 -7.49
CA PHE A 10 12.44 14.59 -8.00
C PHE A 10 11.80 13.28 -7.55
N ALA A 11 11.18 12.58 -8.49
CA ALA A 11 10.51 11.30 -8.27
C ALA A 11 11.50 10.23 -7.77
N CYS A 12 11.03 9.24 -7.01
CA CYS A 12 11.80 8.01 -6.84
C CYS A 12 11.90 7.38 -8.23
N LEU A 13 13.03 7.55 -8.89
CA LEU A 13 13.38 6.73 -10.03
C LEU A 13 13.67 5.38 -9.39
N ILE A 14 12.66 4.50 -9.33
CA ILE A 14 12.92 3.08 -9.18
C ILE A 14 13.61 2.75 -10.50
N PRO A 15 14.95 2.68 -10.55
CA PRO A 15 15.57 2.32 -11.79
C PRO A 15 15.07 0.90 -12.07
N ASP A 16 14.81 0.60 -13.34
CA ASP A 16 14.28 -0.67 -13.80
C ASP A 16 15.32 -1.81 -13.65
N VAL A 17 16.13 -1.77 -12.57
CA VAL A 17 17.27 -2.65 -12.25
C VAL A 17 16.81 -4.09 -12.05
N ASN A 18 15.51 -4.31 -11.90
CA ASN A 18 14.92 -5.64 -11.93
C ASN A 18 13.70 -5.60 -12.86
N THR A 19 13.92 -5.62 -14.18
CA THR A 19 13.00 -6.24 -15.13
C THR A 19 12.97 -7.75 -14.84
N GLY A 20 12.48 -8.12 -13.66
CA GLY A 20 12.40 -9.51 -13.24
C GLY A 20 11.47 -10.24 -14.19
N LYS A 21 11.92 -11.34 -14.78
CA LYS A 21 11.07 -12.23 -15.57
C LYS A 21 9.88 -12.65 -14.71
N ILE A 22 8.67 -12.61 -15.27
CA ILE A 22 7.49 -13.17 -14.61
C ILE A 22 7.58 -14.69 -14.72
N THR A 23 7.81 -15.39 -13.61
CA THR A 23 7.86 -16.86 -13.60
C THR A 23 6.57 -17.50 -13.09
N SER A 24 5.77 -16.76 -12.33
CA SER A 24 4.45 -17.18 -11.88
C SER A 24 3.54 -15.98 -11.57
N CYS A 25 2.24 -16.24 -11.51
CA CYS A 25 1.24 -15.27 -11.09
C CYS A 25 0.89 -15.47 -9.61
N PRO A 26 0.57 -14.40 -8.86
CA PRO A 26 0.14 -14.53 -7.48
C PRO A 26 -1.18 -15.29 -7.42
N THR A 27 -1.29 -16.24 -6.49
CA THR A 27 -2.52 -17.03 -6.32
C THR A 27 -3.48 -16.38 -5.33
N LYS A 28 -2.92 -15.62 -4.39
CA LYS A 28 -3.62 -14.84 -3.38
C LYS A 28 -2.85 -13.55 -3.13
N ILE A 29 -3.58 -12.46 -2.87
CA ILE A 29 -2.99 -11.20 -2.40
C ILE A 29 -3.30 -11.08 -0.91
N THR A 30 -2.27 -10.87 -0.09
CA THR A 30 -2.43 -10.61 1.35
C THR A 30 -2.44 -9.11 1.64
N SER A 31 -1.74 -8.32 0.84
CA SER A 31 -1.77 -6.86 0.88
C SER A 31 -1.29 -6.30 -0.45
N ALA A 32 -1.55 -5.02 -0.70
CA ALA A 32 -0.95 -4.27 -1.78
C ALA A 32 -0.68 -2.83 -1.36
N LEU A 33 0.36 -2.22 -1.92
CA LEU A 33 0.62 -0.80 -1.76
C LEU A 33 1.10 -0.20 -3.08
N LYS A 34 0.81 1.09 -3.27
CA LYS A 34 1.27 1.85 -4.43
C LYS A 34 2.40 2.78 -4.02
N VAL A 35 3.55 2.67 -4.68
CA VAL A 35 4.65 3.64 -4.61
C VAL A 35 4.75 4.30 -5.97
N LYS A 36 4.34 5.57 -6.05
CA LYS A 36 4.23 6.31 -7.32
C LYS A 36 3.37 5.54 -8.34
N GLN A 37 3.98 5.00 -9.40
CA GLN A 37 3.27 4.28 -10.47
C GLN A 37 3.34 2.75 -10.31
N VAL A 38 4.11 2.25 -9.33
CA VAL A 38 4.29 0.82 -9.12
C VAL A 38 3.40 0.36 -7.98
N ILE A 39 2.61 -0.67 -8.25
CA ILE A 39 1.81 -1.38 -7.25
C ILE A 39 2.57 -2.64 -6.87
N TYR A 40 2.90 -2.77 -5.60
CA TYR A 40 3.52 -3.95 -5.01
C TYR A 40 2.42 -4.83 -4.44
N LEU A 41 2.30 -6.06 -4.97
CA LEU A 41 1.33 -7.05 -4.55
C LEU A 41 2.03 -8.09 -3.70
N PHE A 42 1.56 -8.34 -2.48
CA PHE A 42 2.21 -9.24 -1.52
C PHE A 42 1.48 -10.59 -1.47
N GLU A 43 2.25 -11.68 -1.46
CA GLU A 43 1.79 -13.02 -1.12
C GLU A 43 2.85 -13.70 -0.24
N ASN A 44 2.58 -13.79 1.06
CA ASN A 44 3.51 -14.33 2.04
C ASN A 44 4.87 -13.59 2.02
N GLN A 45 5.95 -14.27 1.64
CA GLN A 45 7.30 -13.71 1.51
C GLN A 45 7.66 -13.34 0.07
N ASN A 46 6.70 -13.36 -0.84
CA ASN A 46 6.89 -12.98 -2.24
C ASN A 46 6.13 -11.69 -2.55
N LEU A 47 6.61 -10.97 -3.55
CA LEU A 47 5.91 -9.82 -4.11
C LEU A 47 6.03 -9.74 -5.63
N TRP A 48 5.04 -9.09 -6.23
CA TRP A 48 4.99 -8.79 -7.65
C TRP A 48 4.87 -7.29 -7.86
N LYS A 49 5.42 -6.82 -8.97
CA LYS A 49 5.25 -5.43 -9.43
C LYS A 49 4.18 -5.38 -10.52
N HIS A 50 3.24 -4.45 -10.36
CA HIS A 50 2.15 -4.16 -11.28
C HIS A 50 2.18 -2.67 -11.65
N ASP A 51 1.96 -2.35 -12.92
CA ASP A 51 2.07 -0.99 -13.50
C ASP A 51 0.72 -0.27 -13.63
N GLY A 52 -0.34 -0.82 -13.04
CA GLY A 52 -1.73 -0.39 -13.22
C GLY A 52 -2.43 -1.07 -14.41
N LYS A 53 -1.71 -1.81 -15.26
CA LYS A 53 -2.27 -2.55 -16.41
C LYS A 53 -1.98 -4.04 -16.37
N ARG A 54 -0.82 -4.44 -15.87
CA ARG A 54 -0.39 -5.84 -15.76
C ARG A 54 0.70 -6.01 -14.71
N ILE A 55 0.84 -7.24 -14.23
CA ILE A 55 2.07 -7.68 -13.57
C ILE A 55 3.19 -7.68 -14.60
N TYR A 56 4.33 -7.07 -14.25
CA TYR A 56 5.51 -7.00 -15.12
C TYR A 56 6.77 -7.62 -14.49
N ALA A 57 6.77 -7.90 -13.18
CA ALA A 57 7.87 -8.61 -12.52
C ALA A 57 7.38 -9.40 -11.29
N GLY A 58 8.02 -10.54 -11.01
CA GLY A 58 7.79 -11.36 -9.81
C GLY A 58 7.75 -12.87 -10.09
N PRO A 59 7.79 -13.72 -9.05
CA PRO A 59 7.88 -13.37 -7.63
C PRO A 59 9.29 -12.88 -7.26
N LEU A 60 9.34 -11.75 -6.55
CA LEU A 60 10.54 -11.22 -5.91
C LEU A 60 10.47 -11.54 -4.42
N LYS A 61 11.60 -11.81 -3.75
CA LYS A 61 11.58 -12.04 -2.31
C LYS A 61 11.31 -10.72 -1.59
N LEU A 62 10.50 -10.79 -0.54
CA LEU A 62 10.14 -9.65 0.31
C LEU A 62 11.39 -8.92 0.82
N ASN A 63 12.34 -9.67 1.39
CA ASN A 63 13.55 -9.11 1.99
C ASN A 63 14.56 -8.54 0.99
N ASP A 64 14.45 -8.86 -0.30
CA ASP A 64 15.29 -8.27 -1.34
C ASP A 64 14.84 -6.82 -1.67
N ILE A 65 13.58 -6.50 -1.38
CA ILE A 65 12.95 -5.20 -1.67
C ILE A 65 12.78 -4.39 -0.40
N PHE A 66 12.21 -5.00 0.65
CA PHE A 66 12.01 -4.41 1.96
C PHE A 66 12.87 -5.18 2.97
N PRO A 67 14.08 -4.71 3.30
CA PRO A 67 14.97 -5.44 4.20
C PRO A 67 14.40 -5.48 5.63
N ASN A 68 14.69 -6.56 6.36
CA ASN A 68 14.41 -6.76 7.79
C ASN A 68 12.92 -6.90 8.18
N VAL A 69 12.00 -7.04 7.22
CA VAL A 69 10.59 -7.31 7.53
C VAL A 69 10.29 -8.82 7.43
N PRO A 70 9.76 -9.46 8.50
CA PRO A 70 9.51 -10.90 8.51
C PRO A 70 8.29 -11.33 7.68
N GLY A 71 7.36 -10.41 7.39
CA GLY A 71 6.14 -10.66 6.62
C GLY A 71 5.26 -9.41 6.57
N VAL A 72 4.12 -9.46 5.89
CA VAL A 72 3.20 -8.31 5.75
C VAL A 72 1.75 -8.77 5.95
N ASN A 73 1.10 -8.28 7.01
CA ASN A 73 -0.35 -8.42 7.22
C ASN A 73 -1.13 -7.40 6.41
N THR A 74 -0.67 -6.15 6.41
CA THR A 74 -1.22 -5.07 5.58
C THR A 74 -0.17 -3.99 5.35
N SER A 75 -0.40 -3.11 4.38
CA SER A 75 0.56 -2.09 3.99
C SER A 75 -0.11 -0.87 3.38
N CYS A 76 0.56 0.28 3.49
CA CYS A 76 0.12 1.55 2.93
C CYS A 76 1.30 2.44 2.59
N THR A 77 1.08 3.35 1.64
CA THR A 77 1.97 4.50 1.42
C THR A 77 1.23 5.76 1.83
N SER A 78 1.74 6.50 2.80
CA SER A 78 1.14 7.77 3.23
C SER A 78 1.25 8.86 2.15
N SER A 79 0.52 9.96 2.33
CA SER A 79 0.62 11.12 1.44
C SER A 79 1.97 11.85 1.45
N LYS A 80 2.84 11.51 2.41
CA LYS A 80 4.23 11.97 2.51
C LYS A 80 5.24 10.99 1.88
N ASP A 81 4.77 10.06 1.05
CA ASP A 81 5.57 9.02 0.38
C ASP A 81 6.31 8.05 1.33
N VAL A 82 5.97 8.01 2.62
CA VAL A 82 6.48 7.00 3.55
C VAL A 82 5.67 5.71 3.42
N ILE A 83 6.37 4.59 3.22
CA ILE A 83 5.79 3.25 3.11
C ILE A 83 5.72 2.62 4.50
N TYR A 84 4.56 2.11 4.88
CA TYR A 84 4.32 1.42 6.14
C TYR A 84 3.92 -0.03 5.89
N LEU A 85 4.69 -0.96 6.46
CA LEU A 85 4.39 -2.39 6.47
C LEU A 85 4.02 -2.81 7.88
N PHE A 86 2.83 -3.40 8.03
CA PHE A 86 2.33 -3.90 9.31
C PHE A 86 2.54 -5.41 9.37
N TYR A 87 3.19 -5.87 10.43
CA TYR A 87 3.35 -7.28 10.71
C TYR A 87 3.14 -7.56 12.20
N MET A 88 2.12 -8.36 12.50
CA MET A 88 1.63 -8.55 13.85
C MET A 88 1.38 -7.18 14.51
N LYS A 89 2.03 -6.91 15.64
CA LYS A 89 1.98 -5.63 16.37
C LYS A 89 3.09 -4.66 15.99
N LYS A 90 3.85 -4.91 14.92
CA LYS A 90 4.98 -4.07 14.52
C LYS A 90 4.67 -3.27 13.27
N VAL A 91 5.14 -2.03 13.25
CA VAL A 91 5.09 -1.14 12.08
C VAL A 91 6.51 -0.86 11.61
N TYR A 92 6.82 -1.30 10.40
CA TYR A 92 8.05 -0.97 9.69
C TYR A 92 7.77 0.21 8.77
N ALA A 93 8.63 1.22 8.78
CA ALA A 93 8.49 2.38 7.91
C ALA A 93 9.71 2.49 6.99
N TYR A 94 9.47 2.72 5.71
CA TYR A 94 10.51 2.84 4.70
C TYR A 94 10.36 4.11 3.89
N VAL A 95 11.49 4.60 3.39
CA VAL A 95 11.55 5.61 2.33
C VAL A 95 12.25 5.04 1.12
N CYS A 96 11.78 5.44 -0.06
CA CYS A 96 12.39 5.07 -1.34
C CYS A 96 13.56 6.01 -1.62
N GLU A 97 14.79 5.48 -1.67
CA GLU A 97 15.96 6.25 -2.05
C GLU A 97 15.92 6.55 -3.55
N HIS A 98 15.87 7.83 -3.91
CA HIS A 98 15.63 8.28 -5.27
C HIS A 98 16.71 7.88 -6.28
N THR A 99 17.96 7.73 -5.83
CA THR A 99 19.11 7.42 -6.69
C THR A 99 19.20 5.95 -7.02
N THR A 100 18.90 5.08 -6.06
CA THR A 100 19.09 3.63 -6.16
C THR A 100 17.76 2.88 -6.35
N GLY A 101 16.63 3.52 -6.05
CA GLY A 101 15.31 2.88 -5.98
C GLY A 101 15.17 1.90 -4.81
N LYS A 102 16.10 1.88 -3.86
CA LYS A 102 16.08 0.98 -2.71
C LYS A 102 15.14 1.51 -1.62
N PHE A 103 14.46 0.60 -0.93
CA PHE A 103 13.70 0.95 0.25
C PHE A 103 14.58 0.85 1.48
N ASN A 104 14.80 2.00 2.14
CA ASN A 104 15.57 2.08 3.37
C ASN A 104 14.63 2.13 4.55
N LEU A 105 14.85 1.23 5.52
CA LEU A 105 14.12 1.24 6.78
C LEU A 105 14.48 2.52 7.54
N LEU A 106 13.46 3.25 7.99
CA LEU A 106 13.65 4.46 8.77
C LEU A 106 14.21 4.14 10.16
N ASP A 107 15.01 5.06 10.68
CA ASP A 107 15.53 4.97 12.04
C ASP A 107 14.40 4.79 13.05
N LYS A 108 14.68 4.02 14.11
CA LYS A 108 13.73 3.67 15.19
C LYS A 108 12.59 2.75 14.77
N HIS A 109 12.56 2.27 13.53
CA HIS A 109 11.65 1.19 13.12
C HIS A 109 12.34 -0.20 13.16
N PRO A 110 11.58 -1.28 13.39
CA PRO A 110 10.13 -1.29 13.65
C PRO A 110 9.75 -0.73 15.01
N ILE A 111 8.58 -0.11 15.09
CA ILE A 111 7.93 0.30 16.34
C ILE A 111 6.78 -0.66 16.67
N GLU A 112 6.42 -0.78 17.94
CA GLU A 112 5.26 -1.55 18.38
C GLU A 112 4.00 -0.69 18.37
N LEU A 113 2.91 -1.20 17.79
CA LEU A 113 1.60 -0.56 17.81
C LEU A 113 1.10 -0.42 19.24
N GLN A 114 0.43 0.69 19.51
CA GLN A 114 -0.19 0.93 20.82
C GLN A 114 -1.16 -0.21 21.17
N PRO A 115 -1.19 -0.68 22.44
CA PRO A 115 -2.01 -1.80 22.86
C PRO A 115 -3.51 -1.66 22.56
N MET A 116 -4.02 -0.43 22.47
CA MET A 116 -5.42 -0.12 22.16
C MET A 116 -5.83 -0.43 20.71
N ILE A 117 -4.87 -0.64 19.80
CA ILE A 117 -5.16 -1.07 18.42
C ILE A 117 -5.39 -2.58 18.44
N ILE A 118 -6.65 -2.96 18.58
CA ILE A 118 -7.09 -4.36 18.63
C ILE A 118 -8.21 -4.56 17.59
N PRO A 119 -8.12 -5.62 16.75
CA PRO A 119 -7.02 -6.59 16.59
C PRO A 119 -5.90 -6.05 15.67
N PHE A 120 -4.86 -6.85 15.41
CA PHE A 120 -3.77 -6.49 14.50
C PHE A 120 -4.33 -6.07 13.13
N PRO A 121 -3.86 -4.95 12.53
CA PRO A 121 -4.43 -4.45 11.29
C PRO A 121 -4.13 -5.40 10.13
N ILE A 122 -5.17 -5.71 9.38
CA ILE A 122 -5.12 -6.48 8.12
C ILE A 122 -5.68 -5.67 6.94
N LYS A 123 -6.29 -4.51 7.22
CA LYS A 123 -6.77 -3.54 6.23
C LYS A 123 -6.03 -2.23 6.42
N CYS A 124 -5.66 -1.59 5.33
CA CYS A 124 -5.02 -0.28 5.35
C CYS A 124 -5.32 0.52 4.07
N PHE A 125 -5.61 1.81 4.21
CA PHE A 125 -5.49 2.79 3.12
C PHE A 125 -5.09 4.18 3.66
N PRO A 126 -4.34 5.00 2.90
CA PRO A 126 -3.88 6.30 3.37
C PRO A 126 -4.95 7.39 3.22
N LEU A 127 -4.87 8.44 4.03
CA LEU A 127 -5.64 9.67 3.90
C LEU A 127 -4.73 10.83 3.42
N ASN A 128 -5.33 11.88 2.88
CA ASN A 128 -4.59 13.03 2.32
C ASN A 128 -3.72 13.78 3.34
N ASN A 129 -4.09 13.74 4.63
CA ASN A 129 -3.39 14.42 5.71
C ASN A 129 -2.16 13.63 6.24
N GLY A 130 -1.82 12.48 5.63
CA GLY A 130 -0.67 11.66 6.01
C GLY A 130 -0.98 10.60 7.07
N SER A 131 -2.19 10.64 7.66
CA SER A 131 -2.68 9.55 8.49
C SER A 131 -3.10 8.35 7.65
N LEU A 132 -3.26 7.20 8.31
CA LEU A 132 -3.65 5.95 7.70
C LEU A 132 -4.96 5.50 8.33
N MET A 133 -5.90 5.04 7.52
CA MET A 133 -7.00 4.25 8.04
C MET A 133 -6.56 2.80 8.11
N ILE A 134 -6.51 2.24 9.32
CA ILE A 134 -6.09 0.85 9.57
C ILE A 134 -7.17 0.08 10.30
N GLY A 135 -7.19 -1.24 10.18
CA GLY A 135 -8.14 -2.02 10.98
C GLY A 135 -8.30 -3.47 10.54
N SER A 136 -9.37 -4.09 11.01
CA SER A 136 -9.68 -5.50 10.76
C SER A 136 -11.18 -5.74 10.87
N GLY A 137 -11.72 -6.60 10.01
CA GLY A 137 -13.17 -6.76 9.90
C GLY A 137 -13.82 -5.42 9.56
N THR A 138 -14.77 -4.98 10.38
CA THR A 138 -15.40 -3.67 10.25
C THR A 138 -14.72 -2.58 11.11
N ALA A 139 -13.98 -2.98 12.15
CA ALA A 139 -13.30 -2.04 13.05
C ALA A 139 -12.19 -1.28 12.32
N SER A 140 -12.16 0.04 12.52
CA SER A 140 -11.25 0.98 11.89
C SER A 140 -10.64 1.94 12.91
N TYR A 141 -9.42 2.40 12.62
CA TYR A 141 -8.71 3.43 13.37
C TYR A 141 -8.05 4.41 12.41
N THR A 142 -8.24 5.70 12.63
CA THR A 142 -7.35 6.72 12.06
C THR A 142 -6.05 6.73 12.85
N TYR A 143 -4.96 6.30 12.20
CA TYR A 143 -3.65 6.11 12.81
C TYR A 143 -2.65 7.12 12.26
N TYR A 144 -1.95 7.81 13.17
CA TYR A 144 -0.87 8.72 12.86
C TYR A 144 0.47 8.01 13.08
N PRO A 145 1.11 7.50 12.02
CA PRO A 145 2.30 6.67 12.15
C PRO A 145 3.51 7.42 12.73
N GLU A 146 3.64 8.73 12.46
CA GLU A 146 4.78 9.55 12.92
C GLU A 146 4.89 9.65 14.44
N VAL A 147 3.75 9.62 15.13
CA VAL A 147 3.66 9.68 16.59
C VAL A 147 3.24 8.34 17.20
N ASN A 148 2.93 7.34 16.37
CA ASN A 148 2.42 6.04 16.79
C ASN A 148 1.16 6.14 17.67
N VAL A 149 0.17 6.93 17.24
CA VAL A 149 -1.07 7.16 18.01
C VAL A 149 -2.31 6.90 17.14
N PRO A 150 -3.27 6.08 17.60
CA PRO A 150 -4.61 6.04 17.04
C PRO A 150 -5.47 7.19 17.61
N HIS A 151 -6.25 7.86 16.77
CA HIS A 151 -7.11 8.98 17.18
C HIS A 151 -8.58 8.58 17.23
N MET A 152 -9.15 8.23 16.08
CA MET A 152 -10.57 7.94 15.93
C MET A 152 -10.76 6.46 15.67
N SER A 153 -11.55 5.78 16.49
CA SER A 153 -12.01 4.41 16.26
C SER A 153 -13.45 4.40 15.76
N GLY A 154 -13.81 3.45 14.90
CA GLY A 154 -15.20 3.25 14.50
C GLY A 154 -15.35 2.12 13.50
N ASP A 155 -16.43 2.16 12.71
CA ASP A 155 -16.68 1.18 11.66
C ASP A 155 -16.30 1.75 10.28
N PHE A 156 -15.53 0.98 9.49
CA PHE A 156 -15.14 1.36 8.13
C PHE A 156 -16.34 1.73 7.26
N TYR A 157 -17.41 0.95 7.33
CA TYR A 157 -18.54 1.07 6.40
C TYR A 157 -19.53 2.15 6.84
N GLU A 158 -19.51 2.54 8.12
CA GLU A 158 -20.21 3.73 8.60
C GLU A 158 -19.47 5.01 8.23
N GLN A 159 -18.13 5.01 8.40
CA GLN A 159 -17.29 6.17 8.06
C GLN A 159 -17.18 6.39 6.56
N PHE A 160 -17.20 5.31 5.78
CA PHE A 160 -17.03 5.32 4.34
C PHE A 160 -18.08 4.42 3.68
N PRO A 161 -19.33 4.92 3.54
CA PRO A 161 -20.40 4.19 2.88
C PRO A 161 -19.98 3.71 1.48
N GLY A 162 -20.44 2.52 1.10
CA GLY A 162 -20.17 1.93 -0.22
C GLY A 162 -18.74 1.41 -0.45
N LEU A 163 -17.90 1.40 0.59
CA LEU A 163 -16.60 0.71 0.53
C LEU A 163 -16.79 -0.77 0.13
N PRO A 164 -15.91 -1.31 -0.72
CA PRO A 164 -15.92 -2.73 -1.04
C PRO A 164 -15.81 -3.57 0.23
N ALA A 165 -16.75 -4.49 0.41
CA ALA A 165 -16.71 -5.43 1.51
C ALA A 165 -15.41 -6.25 1.45
N GLU A 166 -14.81 -6.51 2.60
CA GLU A 166 -13.64 -7.39 2.71
C GLU A 166 -12.39 -6.95 1.94
N PHE A 167 -12.25 -5.65 1.62
CA PHE A 167 -11.00 -5.13 1.09
C PHE A 167 -9.81 -5.44 2.01
N ILE A 168 -8.65 -5.69 1.42
CA ILE A 168 -7.40 -5.97 2.13
C ILE A 168 -6.43 -4.79 2.07
N SER A 169 -6.53 -3.96 1.03
CA SER A 169 -5.70 -2.77 0.85
C SER A 169 -6.39 -1.76 -0.06
N GLY A 170 -6.11 -0.48 0.17
CA GLY A 170 -6.56 0.60 -0.69
C GLY A 170 -5.46 1.63 -0.90
N PHE A 171 -5.42 2.22 -2.08
CA PHE A 171 -4.48 3.30 -2.39
C PHE A 171 -5.08 4.30 -3.37
N PRO A 172 -4.70 5.58 -3.27
CA PRO A 172 -5.27 6.64 -4.08
C PRO A 172 -4.89 6.46 -5.55
N ILE A 173 -5.87 6.68 -6.42
CA ILE A 173 -5.67 6.67 -7.88
C ILE A 173 -4.94 7.95 -8.30
N ASP A 174 -5.32 9.08 -7.70
CA ASP A 174 -4.83 10.42 -7.97
C ASP A 174 -4.29 11.13 -6.71
N ASN A 175 -3.65 12.28 -6.89
CA ASN A 175 -3.09 13.06 -5.78
C ASN A 175 -4.15 13.81 -4.96
N ASN A 176 -5.42 13.77 -5.36
CA ASN A 176 -6.48 14.49 -4.66
C ASN A 176 -7.12 13.60 -3.58
N TYR A 177 -6.81 12.30 -3.55
CA TYR A 177 -7.32 11.36 -2.55
C TYR A 177 -8.85 11.32 -2.52
N ASN A 178 -9.50 11.58 -3.66
CA ASN A 178 -10.95 11.46 -3.81
C ASN A 178 -11.33 10.08 -4.38
N ASN A 179 -10.41 9.46 -5.12
CA ASN A 179 -10.62 8.18 -5.77
C ASN A 179 -9.57 7.18 -5.32
N TYR A 180 -10.00 5.97 -4.99
CA TYR A 180 -9.15 4.88 -4.53
C TYR A 180 -9.35 3.66 -5.39
N LEU A 181 -8.28 2.89 -5.51
CA LEU A 181 -8.38 1.50 -5.91
C LEU A 181 -8.24 0.66 -4.65
N PHE A 182 -9.27 -0.14 -4.37
CA PHE A 182 -9.27 -1.14 -3.32
C PHE A 182 -9.11 -2.52 -3.95
N LEU A 183 -8.30 -3.37 -3.31
CA LEU A 183 -8.20 -4.78 -3.66
C LEU A 183 -8.86 -5.60 -2.55
N ASP A 184 -9.63 -6.61 -2.95
CA ASP A 184 -10.10 -7.69 -2.09
C ASP A 184 -9.63 -9.05 -2.64
N LYS A 185 -10.16 -10.17 -2.13
CA LYS A 185 -9.76 -11.53 -2.57
C LYS A 185 -10.17 -11.86 -4.01
N LEU A 186 -11.21 -11.22 -4.52
CA LEU A 186 -11.89 -11.53 -5.76
C LEU A 186 -11.93 -10.35 -6.74
N ASN A 187 -11.84 -9.12 -6.25
CA ASN A 187 -12.02 -7.93 -7.07
C ASN A 187 -10.94 -6.86 -6.84
N ALA A 188 -10.76 -6.05 -7.86
CA ALA A 188 -10.21 -4.71 -7.78
C ALA A 188 -11.35 -3.71 -7.99
N SER A 189 -11.59 -2.84 -7.01
CA SER A 189 -12.74 -1.97 -6.95
C SER A 189 -12.30 -0.50 -6.92
N LYS A 190 -12.76 0.28 -7.89
CA LYS A 190 -12.62 1.74 -7.84
C LYS A 190 -13.66 2.28 -6.89
N TYR A 191 -13.27 3.16 -6.00
CA TYR A 191 -14.16 3.77 -5.02
C TYR A 191 -13.95 5.28 -5.00
N SER A 192 -15.03 6.05 -4.90
CA SER A 192 -14.98 7.50 -4.83
C SER A 192 -15.60 8.02 -3.52
N PHE A 193 -14.88 8.91 -2.83
CA PHE A 193 -15.38 9.60 -1.64
C PHE A 193 -16.41 10.69 -1.97
N ASN A 194 -16.53 11.10 -3.23
CA ASN A 194 -17.49 12.14 -3.63
C ASN A 194 -18.91 11.59 -3.72
N ASP A 195 -19.04 10.34 -4.18
CA ASP A 195 -20.33 9.68 -4.45
C ASP A 195 -20.57 8.44 -3.57
N PHE A 196 -19.56 8.02 -2.79
CA PHE A 196 -19.62 6.87 -1.90
C PHE A 196 -20.00 5.57 -2.64
N LYS A 197 -19.49 5.39 -3.85
CA LYS A 197 -19.77 4.22 -4.70
C LYS A 197 -18.51 3.46 -5.05
N SER A 198 -18.67 2.14 -5.22
CA SER A 198 -17.64 1.27 -5.74
C SER A 198 -18.06 0.56 -7.03
N GLU A 199 -17.09 0.43 -7.94
CA GLU A 199 -17.22 -0.33 -9.19
C GLU A 199 -16.14 -1.42 -9.23
N ALA A 200 -16.60 -2.67 -9.18
CA ALA A 200 -15.73 -3.84 -9.10
C ALA A 200 -15.36 -4.39 -10.47
N THR A 201 -14.11 -4.82 -10.61
CA THR A 201 -13.61 -5.65 -11.71
C THR A 201 -13.00 -6.91 -11.11
N ASP A 202 -13.19 -8.07 -11.75
CA ASP A 202 -12.54 -9.31 -11.33
C ASP A 202 -11.02 -9.13 -11.18
N LEU A 203 -10.48 -9.65 -10.08
CA LEU A 203 -9.08 -9.45 -9.72
C LEU A 203 -8.15 -10.09 -10.75
N LYS A 204 -8.47 -11.26 -11.31
CA LYS A 204 -7.61 -11.90 -12.32
C LYS A 204 -7.53 -11.05 -13.58
N ASN A 205 -8.65 -10.46 -13.99
CA ASN A 205 -8.69 -9.52 -15.11
C ASN A 205 -7.86 -8.25 -14.84
N TYR A 206 -7.97 -7.70 -13.62
CA TYR A 206 -7.16 -6.54 -13.21
C TYR A 206 -5.65 -6.84 -13.17
N LEU A 207 -5.27 -8.02 -12.65
CA LEU A 207 -3.88 -8.43 -12.55
C LEU A 207 -3.24 -8.66 -13.92
N ASN A 208 -4.01 -9.14 -14.90
CA ASN A 208 -3.57 -9.36 -16.28
C ASN A 208 -2.18 -10.01 -16.37
N CYS A 209 -2.00 -11.08 -15.61
CA CYS A 209 -0.70 -11.71 -15.44
C CYS A 209 -0.41 -12.69 -16.57
N LYS A 210 0.72 -12.49 -17.26
CA LYS A 210 1.18 -13.34 -18.37
C LYS A 210 2.58 -13.84 -18.05
N VAL A 211 2.71 -15.12 -17.71
CA VAL A 211 4.01 -15.75 -17.43
C VAL A 211 4.85 -15.70 -18.69
N SER A 212 6.11 -15.28 -18.56
CA SER A 212 7.04 -15.22 -19.68
C SER A 212 7.56 -16.64 -19.94
N SER A 213 7.33 -17.19 -21.13
CA SER A 213 7.96 -18.43 -21.59
C SER A 213 9.49 -18.31 -21.57
#